data_AF-A0A7U5TH11-F1
#
_entry.id   AF-A0A7U5TH11-F1
#
_cell.length_a   1.000
_cell.length_b   1.000
_cell.length_c   1.000
_cell.angle_alpha   90.00
_cell.angle_beta   90.00
_cell.angle_gamma   90.00
#
_symmetry.space_group_name_H-M   'P 1'
#
loop_
_entity.id
_entity.type
_entity.pdbx_description
1 polymer ?
#
loop_
_entity_poly.entity_id
_entity_poly.type
_entity_poly.pdbx_seq_one_letter_code
_entity_poly.pdbx_strand_id
1 'polypeptide(L)'
;MQPAYYGINLMPSIPDQQLTTALNGLVLNVRIFFSTTTKLWWLEISNADRTVTLSQICLRPGVWHRLSGKLPGYAGAGAIGVARLRPNDAFGDLNAFSGGFGLFLYDEVESD
;
A
#
# COMPACT_ATOMS: atom_id res chain seq x y z
N MET A 1 11.15 -16.83 11.47
CA MET A 1 9.74 -16.54 11.10
C MET A 1 9.68 -16.28 9.61
N GLN A 2 8.63 -16.76 8.94
CA GLN A 2 8.48 -16.53 7.51
C GLN A 2 7.88 -15.13 7.32
N PRO A 3 8.54 -14.22 6.59
CA PRO A 3 7.96 -12.91 6.32
C PRO A 3 6.66 -13.09 5.53
N ALA A 4 5.54 -12.68 6.12
CA ALA A 4 4.24 -12.86 5.49
C ALA A 4 3.98 -11.66 4.57
N TYR A 5 4.34 -11.81 3.30
CA TYR A 5 3.96 -10.86 2.27
C TYR A 5 2.54 -11.16 1.81
N TYR A 6 1.67 -10.16 1.92
CA TYR A 6 0.27 -10.24 1.50
C TYR A 6 0.07 -9.33 0.29
N GLY A 7 -0.36 -9.91 -0.82
CA GLY A 7 -0.74 -9.15 -2.01
C GLY A 7 -2.06 -8.43 -1.80
N ILE A 8 -2.09 -7.13 -2.08
CA ILE A 8 -3.32 -6.36 -2.17
C ILE A 8 -3.83 -6.44 -3.60
N ASN A 9 -5.00 -7.05 -3.78
CA ASN A 9 -5.65 -7.10 -5.07
C ASN A 9 -6.31 -5.75 -5.36
N LEU A 10 -5.76 -5.03 -6.34
CA LEU A 10 -6.36 -3.82 -6.89
C LEU A 10 -7.07 -4.17 -8.19
N MET A 11 -8.27 -3.62 -8.38
CA MET A 11 -8.98 -3.69 -9.64
C MET A 11 -8.29 -2.77 -10.65
N PRO A 12 -7.80 -3.28 -11.78
CA PRO A 12 -7.28 -2.42 -12.84
C PRO A 12 -8.37 -1.46 -13.31
N SER A 13 -7.96 -0.33 -13.90
CA SER A 13 -8.83 0.74 -14.41
C SER A 13 -9.67 1.51 -13.38
N ILE A 14 -9.68 1.12 -12.11
CA ILE A 14 -10.30 1.90 -11.04
C ILE A 14 -9.26 2.84 -10.40
N PRO A 15 -9.36 4.17 -10.61
CA PRO A 15 -8.35 5.13 -10.19
C PRO A 15 -8.37 5.43 -8.69
N ASP A 16 -9.38 4.98 -7.95
CA ASP A 16 -9.55 5.28 -6.53
C ASP A 16 -10.25 4.11 -5.85
N GLN A 17 -9.53 3.42 -4.98
CA GLN A 17 -9.96 2.17 -4.36
C GLN A 17 -9.71 2.21 -2.87
N GLN A 18 -10.68 1.76 -2.09
CA GLN A 18 -10.61 1.70 -0.65
C GLN A 18 -10.70 0.27 -0.15
N LEU A 19 -9.89 -0.02 0.86
CA LEU A 19 -9.65 -1.35 1.40
C LEU A 19 -9.53 -1.22 2.92
N THR A 20 -10.00 -2.22 3.65
CA THR A 20 -9.72 -2.36 5.08
C THR A 20 -8.67 -3.44 5.27
N THR A 21 -7.64 -3.16 6.05
CA THR A 21 -6.59 -4.12 6.41
C THR A 21 -6.31 -4.06 7.90
N ALA A 22 -5.70 -5.11 8.45
CA ALA A 22 -5.24 -5.14 9.82
C ALA A 22 -3.72 -5.33 9.82
N LEU A 23 -3.01 -4.50 10.58
CA LEU A 23 -1.56 -4.54 10.73
C LEU A 23 -1.21 -4.52 12.20
N ASN A 24 -0.53 -5.57 12.67
CA ASN A 24 -0.22 -5.78 14.09
C ASN A 24 -1.45 -5.55 15.01
N GLY A 25 -2.61 -6.11 14.63
CA GLY A 25 -3.87 -5.96 15.37
C GLY A 25 -4.59 -4.62 15.22
N LEU A 26 -4.00 -3.62 14.55
CA LEU A 26 -4.64 -2.33 14.27
C LEU A 26 -5.41 -2.39 12.95
N VAL A 27 -6.72 -2.16 13.00
CA VAL A 27 -7.55 -2.02 11.80
C VAL A 27 -7.33 -0.64 11.17
N LEU A 28 -6.96 -0.64 9.90
CA LEU A 28 -6.63 0.54 9.11
C LEU A 28 -7.46 0.57 7.83
N ASN A 29 -7.84 1.78 7.43
CA ASN A 29 -8.37 2.00 6.08
C ASN A 29 -7.23 2.45 5.18
N VAL A 30 -7.12 1.80 4.03
CA VAL A 30 -6.15 2.08 3.00
C VAL A 30 -6.89 2.53 1.75
N ARG A 31 -6.56 3.71 1.24
CA ARG A 31 -7.04 4.22 -0.03
C ARG A 31 -5.88 4.30 -1.01
N ILE A 32 -6.03 3.67 -2.17
CA ILE A 32 -5.07 3.74 -3.27
C ILE A 32 -5.70 4.56 -4.38
N PHE A 33 -5.04 5.62 -4.80
CA PHE A 33 -5.56 6.48 -5.86
C PHE A 33 -4.50 6.91 -6.87
N PHE A 34 -4.93 7.12 -8.11
CA PHE A 34 -4.11 7.56 -9.22
C PHE A 34 -4.38 9.04 -9.53
N SER A 35 -3.34 9.86 -9.39
CA SER A 35 -3.39 11.26 -9.82
C SER A 35 -3.14 11.35 -11.33
N THR A 36 -4.18 11.70 -12.09
CA THR A 36 -4.09 11.84 -13.55
C THR A 36 -3.21 13.02 -13.99
N THR A 37 -3.12 14.07 -13.16
CA THR A 37 -2.26 15.24 -13.39
C THR A 37 -0.78 14.90 -13.27
N THR A 38 -0.40 14.19 -12.20
CA THR A 38 1.02 13.86 -11.94
C THR A 38 1.43 12.51 -12.52
N LYS A 39 0.47 11.68 -12.94
CA LYS A 39 0.66 10.28 -13.37
C LYS A 39 1.30 9.43 -12.27
N LEU A 40 0.91 9.66 -11.02
CA LEU A 40 1.45 8.97 -9.85
C LEU A 40 0.36 8.24 -9.08
N TRP A 41 0.70 7.07 -8.56
CA TRP A 41 -0.09 6.35 -7.57
C TRP A 41 0.25 6.82 -6.16
N TRP A 42 -0.79 7.00 -5.36
CA TRP A 42 -0.73 7.44 -3.98
C TRP A 42 -1.46 6.45 -3.09
N LEU A 43 -0.91 6.29 -1.90
CA LEU A 43 -1.46 5.53 -0.80
C LEU A 43 -1.81 6.51 0.31
N GLU A 44 -3.05 6.48 0.76
CA GLU A 44 -3.51 7.15 1.96
C GLU A 44 -3.89 6.11 2.99
N ILE A 45 -3.45 6.31 4.23
CA ILE A 45 -3.79 5.47 5.38
C ILE A 45 -4.55 6.35 6.37
N SER A 46 -5.74 5.90 6.78
CA SER A 46 -6.58 6.58 7.76
C SER A 46 -6.98 5.64 8.90
N ASN A 47 -7.47 6.25 9.98
CA ASN A 47 -8.07 5.53 11.10
C ASN A 47 -9.31 4.71 10.68
N ALA A 48 -9.77 3.83 11.56
CA ALA A 48 -10.83 2.85 11.25
C ALA A 48 -12.17 3.49 10.82
N ASP A 49 -12.48 4.70 11.31
CA ASP A 49 -13.65 5.51 10.97
C ASP A 49 -13.40 6.54 9.85
N ARG A 50 -12.16 6.59 9.31
CA ARG A 50 -11.74 7.44 8.16
C ARG A 50 -11.82 8.95 8.40
N THR A 51 -11.94 9.37 9.64
CA THR A 51 -12.04 10.79 10.01
C THR A 51 -10.69 11.50 10.01
N VAL A 52 -9.59 10.74 10.14
CA VAL A 52 -8.22 11.27 10.21
C VAL A 52 -7.31 10.51 9.26
N THR A 53 -6.72 11.25 8.31
CA THR A 53 -5.60 10.77 7.50
C THR A 53 -4.33 10.73 8.35
N LEU A 54 -3.78 9.53 8.55
CA LEU A 54 -2.58 9.28 9.34
C LEU A 54 -1.32 9.43 8.49
N SER A 55 -1.37 9.02 7.22
CA SER A 55 -0.24 9.08 6.30
C SER A 55 -0.68 9.18 4.85
N GLN A 56 0.09 9.91 4.04
CA GLN A 56 0.03 9.87 2.59
C GLN A 56 1.41 9.56 2.00
N ILE A 57 1.45 8.61 1.07
CA ILE A 57 2.69 8.05 0.54
C ILE A 57 2.58 7.98 -0.98
N CYS A 58 3.52 8.62 -1.67
CA CYS A 58 3.63 8.46 -3.11
C CYS A 58 4.30 7.12 -3.42
N LEU A 59 3.60 6.23 -4.10
CA LEU A 59 4.10 4.88 -4.40
C LEU A 59 5.13 4.93 -5.54
N ARG A 60 6.12 4.03 -5.43
CA ARG A 60 7.17 3.85 -6.43
C ARG A 60 7.50 2.36 -6.55
N PRO A 61 7.69 1.82 -7.78
CA PRO A 61 8.13 0.45 -7.95
C PRO A 61 9.49 0.20 -7.31
N GLY A 62 9.64 -0.91 -6.60
CA GLY A 62 10.87 -1.31 -5.91
C GLY A 62 11.12 -0.57 -4.59
N VAL A 63 10.26 0.36 -4.19
CA VAL A 63 10.38 1.08 -2.93
C VAL A 63 9.44 0.50 -1.90
N TRP A 64 10.01 0.06 -0.78
CA TRP A 64 9.28 -0.38 0.40
C TRP A 64 9.21 0.76 1.41
N HIS A 65 8.00 1.08 1.86
CA HIS A 65 7.74 2.09 2.85
C HIS A 65 7.42 1.42 4.18
N ARG A 66 8.36 1.50 5.12
CA ARG A 66 8.09 1.14 6.52
C ARG A 66 6.98 2.03 7.07
N LEU A 67 6.07 1.42 7.83
CA LEU A 67 4.95 2.10 8.47
C LEU A 67 5.34 2.71 9.81
N SER A 68 6.38 2.17 10.46
CA SER A 68 7.02 2.82 11.61
C SER A 68 7.46 4.24 11.26
N GLY A 69 7.06 5.21 12.07
CA GLY A 69 7.28 6.64 11.85
C GLY A 69 6.37 7.31 10.82
N LYS A 70 5.54 6.53 10.10
CA LYS A 70 4.50 7.05 9.20
C LYS A 70 3.10 6.96 9.80
N LEU A 71 2.89 6.03 10.72
CA LEU A 71 1.64 5.88 11.46
C LEU A 71 1.87 6.24 12.93
N PRO A 72 1.15 7.24 13.48
CA PRO A 72 1.21 7.57 14.90
C PRO A 72 0.90 6.34 15.77
N GLY A 73 1.79 6.04 16.73
CA GLY A 73 1.61 4.93 17.67
C GLY A 73 1.91 3.53 17.11
N TYR A 74 2.26 3.38 15.82
CA TYR A 74 2.65 2.09 15.26
C TYR A 74 4.12 1.78 15.54
N ALA A 75 4.37 0.74 16.34
CA ALA A 75 5.71 0.28 16.72
C ALA A 75 6.16 -1.01 15.98
N GLY A 76 5.33 -1.55 15.07
CA GLY A 76 5.63 -2.79 14.36
C GLY A 76 6.63 -2.62 13.19
N ALA A 77 7.04 -3.76 12.61
CA ALA A 77 7.96 -3.81 11.47
C ALA A 77 7.28 -3.75 10.09
N GLY A 78 5.95 -3.52 10.07
CA GLY A 78 5.17 -3.57 8.84
C GLY A 78 5.61 -2.55 7.79
N ALA A 79 5.47 -2.95 6.52
CA ALA A 79 5.84 -2.14 5.37
C ALA A 79 4.88 -2.37 4.21
N ILE A 80 4.75 -1.37 3.35
CA ILE A 80 3.98 -1.45 2.11
C ILE A 80 4.86 -1.07 0.92
N GLY A 81 4.78 -1.83 -0.16
CA GLY A 81 5.64 -1.63 -1.32
C GLY A 81 5.01 -2.10 -2.62
N VAL A 82 5.50 -1.55 -3.73
CA VAL A 82 5.08 -1.96 -5.07
C VAL A 82 6.19 -2.79 -5.69
N ALA A 83 5.88 -4.02 -6.11
CA ALA A 83 6.79 -4.85 -6.87
C ALA A 83 6.44 -4.80 -8.36
N ARG A 84 7.48 -4.81 -9.21
CA ARG A 84 7.33 -5.00 -10.66
C ARG A 84 7.22 -6.49 -10.94
N LEU A 85 6.15 -6.90 -11.62
CA LEU A 85 5.88 -8.30 -11.98
C LEU A 85 6.19 -8.57 -13.45
N ARG A 86 6.08 -7.56 -14.33
CA ARG A 86 6.46 -7.65 -15.74
C ARG A 86 7.45 -6.56 -16.14
N PRO A 87 8.42 -6.89 -17.01
CA PRO A 87 9.34 -5.89 -17.57
C PRO A 87 8.59 -4.93 -18.48
N ASN A 88 9.13 -3.71 -18.65
CA ASN A 88 8.68 -2.68 -19.60
C ASN A 88 7.29 -2.05 -19.38
N ASP A 89 6.49 -2.51 -18.42
CA ASP A 89 5.25 -1.81 -18.08
C ASP A 89 5.52 -0.47 -17.40
N ALA A 90 4.67 0.52 -17.73
CA ALA A 90 4.72 1.88 -17.20
C ALA A 90 3.91 1.97 -15.89
N PHE A 91 4.55 2.39 -14.80
CA PHE A 91 3.87 2.54 -13.52
C PHE A 91 2.92 3.74 -13.47
N GLY A 92 3.19 4.78 -14.27
CA GLY A 92 2.34 5.97 -14.39
C GLY A 92 1.08 5.77 -15.23
N ASP A 93 0.59 4.53 -15.33
CA ASP A 93 -0.62 4.15 -16.04
C ASP A 93 -1.71 3.75 -15.05
N LEU A 94 -2.96 4.06 -15.39
CA LEU A 94 -4.14 3.66 -14.62
C LEU A 94 -4.29 2.13 -14.55
N ASN A 95 -3.77 1.42 -15.53
CA ASN A 95 -3.78 -0.04 -15.62
C ASN A 95 -2.48 -0.67 -15.10
N ALA A 96 -1.62 0.06 -14.37
CA ALA A 96 -0.36 -0.48 -13.86
C ALA A 96 -0.53 -1.80 -13.08
N PHE A 97 -1.64 -1.96 -12.37
CA PHE A 97 -1.95 -3.17 -11.59
C PHE A 97 -2.66 -4.28 -12.39
N SER A 98 -2.73 -4.20 -13.73
CA SER A 98 -3.27 -5.24 -14.63
C SER A 98 -2.30 -6.41 -14.88
N GLY A 99 -1.50 -6.75 -13.87
CA GLY A 99 -0.47 -7.79 -13.93
C GLY A 99 0.95 -7.28 -14.20
N GLY A 100 1.13 -5.98 -14.45
CA GLY A 100 2.45 -5.35 -14.58
C GLY A 100 3.14 -5.08 -13.25
N PHE A 101 2.36 -4.63 -12.27
CA PHE A 101 2.81 -4.34 -10.90
C PHE A 101 1.86 -4.97 -9.88
N GLY A 102 2.38 -5.25 -8.70
CA GLY A 102 1.61 -5.70 -7.53
C GLY A 102 1.89 -4.80 -6.32
N LEU A 103 0.85 -4.53 -5.54
CA LEU A 103 0.97 -3.85 -4.25
C LEU A 103 1.03 -4.90 -3.14
N PHE A 104 1.99 -4.80 -2.25
CA PHE A 104 2.24 -5.79 -1.21
C PHE A 104 2.34 -5.13 0.15
N LEU A 105 1.70 -5.75 1.13
CA LEU A 105 1.92 -5.50 2.55
C LEU A 105 2.86 -6.58 3.09
N TYR A 106 3.69 -6.15 4.02
CA TYR A 106 4.53 -6.99 4.83
C TYR A 106 4.19 -6.67 6.28
N ASP A 107 3.98 -7.71 7.08
CA ASP A 107 3.83 -7.58 8.53
C ASP A 107 4.70 -8.64 9.20
N GLU A 108 5.48 -8.20 10.17
CA GLU A 108 6.24 -9.08 11.05
C GLU A 108 5.55 -9.02 12.41
N VAL A 109 4.70 -10.00 12.68
CA VAL A 109 4.09 -10.17 13.99
C VAL A 109 5.08 -10.99 14.79
N GLU A 110 5.87 -10.40 15.68
CA GLU A 110 6.70 -11.15 16.65
C GLU A 110 5.84 -12.28 17.22
N SER A 111 6.22 -13.53 16.91
CA SER A 111 5.60 -14.69 17.55
C SER A 111 6.29 -14.86 18.90
N ASP A 112 5.52 -14.85 19.98
CA ASP A 112 5.95 -15.25 21.32
C ASP A 112 6.74 -16.57 21.31
#